data_AF-A0A7W3SQ05-F1
#
_entry.id   AF-A0A7W3SQ05-F1
#
_cell.length_a   1.000
_cell.length_b   1.000
_cell.length_c   1.000
_cell.angle_alpha   90.00
_cell.angle_beta   90.00
_cell.angle_gamma   90.00
#
_symmetry.space_group_name_H-M   'P 1'
#
loop_
_entity.id
_entity.type
_entity.pdbx_description
1 polymer ?
#
loop_
_entity_poly.entity_id
_entity_poly.type
_entity_poly.pdbx_seq_one_letter_code
_entity_poly.pdbx_strand_id
1 'polypeptide(L)' 'MTQVDTNALKKAEASTTIAKDMITQAIEQSASNQTLCEEALKQASNEITQAQSMVKQVQSSLQAAAQAQQQTK' A
#
# COMPACT_ATOMS: atom_id res chain seq x y z
N MET A 1 11.29 2.43 23.39
CA MET A 1 10.65 1.55 22.39
C MET A 1 10.27 2.40 21.20
N THR A 2 10.78 2.13 20.01
CA THR A 2 10.26 2.78 18.81
C THR A 2 8.90 2.15 18.50
N GLN A 3 7.86 2.95 18.55
CA GLN A 3 6.51 2.49 18.27
C GLN A 3 6.34 2.32 16.76
N VAL A 4 5.86 1.16 16.32
CA VAL A 4 5.46 0.94 14.93
C VAL A 4 4.38 1.96 14.58
N ASP A 5 4.52 2.68 13.46
CA ASP A 5 3.47 3.56 12.96
C ASP A 5 2.30 2.73 12.41
N THR A 6 1.43 2.30 13.31
CA THR A 6 0.24 1.52 12.97
C THR A 6 -0.76 2.31 12.14
N ASN A 7 -0.70 3.66 12.15
CA ASN A 7 -1.59 4.47 11.33
C ASN A 7 -1.18 4.40 9.87
N ALA A 8 0.13 4.44 9.57
CA ALA A 8 0.64 4.20 8.23
C ALA A 8 0.26 2.80 7.72
N LEU A 9 0.30 1.77 8.58
CA LEU A 9 -0.13 0.43 8.22
C LEU A 9 -1.63 0.34 7.91
N LYS A 10 -2.48 0.95 8.74
CA LYS A 10 -3.94 1.01 8.49
C LYS A 10 -4.27 1.73 7.18
N LYS A 11 -3.56 2.80 6.86
CA LYS A 11 -3.73 3.50 5.58
C LYS A 11 -3.28 2.62 4.41
N ALA A 12 -2.18 1.90 4.53
CA ALA A 12 -1.73 0.95 3.51
C ALA A 12 -2.73 -0.20 3.28
N GLU A 13 -3.35 -0.70 4.35
CA GLU A 13 -4.43 -1.69 4.27
C GLU A 13 -5.65 -1.12 3.53
N ALA A 14 -6.06 0.11 3.84
CA ALA A 14 -7.16 0.78 3.14
C ALA A 14 -6.88 0.94 1.64
N SER A 15 -5.70 1.46 1.25
CA SER A 15 -5.30 1.58 -0.16
C SER A 15 -5.25 0.22 -0.86
N THR A 16 -4.76 -0.82 -0.18
CA THR A 16 -4.73 -2.18 -0.74
C THR A 16 -6.15 -2.73 -0.96
N THR A 17 -7.08 -2.44 -0.05
CA THR A 17 -8.50 -2.83 -0.19
C THR A 17 -9.13 -2.11 -1.38
N ILE A 18 -8.93 -0.80 -1.51
CA ILE A 18 -9.43 -0.01 -2.64
C ILE A 18 -8.87 -0.56 -3.96
N ALA A 19 -7.57 -0.84 -4.03
CA ALA A 19 -6.94 -1.40 -5.22
C ALA A 19 -7.54 -2.76 -5.60
N LYS A 20 -7.80 -3.63 -4.62
CA LYS A 20 -8.44 -4.93 -4.83
C LYS A 20 -9.85 -4.76 -5.42
N ASP A 21 -10.63 -3.84 -4.89
CA ASP A 21 -11.99 -3.59 -5.37
C ASP A 21 -11.99 -3.03 -6.79
N MET A 22 -11.04 -2.14 -7.13
CA MET A 22 -10.85 -1.63 -8.48
C MET A 22 -10.43 -2.72 -9.48
N ILE A 23 -9.51 -3.61 -9.08
CA ILE A 23 -9.10 -4.76 -9.92
C ILE A 23 -10.29 -5.70 -10.14
N THR A 24 -11.10 -5.93 -9.11
CA THR A 24 -12.31 -6.76 -9.21
C THR A 24 -13.29 -6.15 -10.22
N GLN A 25 -13.58 -4.86 -10.09
CA GLN A 25 -14.42 -4.13 -11.05
C GLN A 25 -13.84 -4.17 -12.47
N ALA A 26 -12.53 -4.03 -12.63
CA ALA A 26 -11.87 -4.11 -13.92
C ALA A 26 -12.07 -5.49 -14.57
N ILE A 27 -11.92 -6.57 -13.80
CA ILE A 27 -12.16 -7.94 -14.27
C ILE A 27 -13.61 -8.11 -14.74
N GLU A 28 -14.58 -7.67 -13.93
CA GLU A 28 -16.00 -7.77 -14.25
C GLU A 28 -16.38 -6.97 -15.50
N GLN A 29 -15.77 -5.79 -15.69
CA GLN A 29 -16.03 -4.92 -16.84
C GLN A 29 -15.18 -5.25 -18.07
N SER A 30 -14.15 -6.09 -17.94
CA SER A 30 -13.15 -6.32 -19.00
C SER A 30 -13.75 -6.77 -20.33
N ALA A 31 -14.84 -7.54 -20.29
CA ALA A 31 -15.54 -8.02 -21.49
C ALA A 31 -16.58 -7.03 -22.04
N SER A 32 -17.01 -6.03 -21.25
CA SER A 32 -18.13 -5.14 -21.57
C SER A 32 -17.71 -3.68 -21.81
N ASN A 33 -16.66 -3.22 -21.15
CA ASN A 33 -16.16 -1.86 -21.25
C ASN A 33 -14.65 -1.81 -20.98
N GLN A 34 -13.87 -1.99 -22.04
CA GLN A 34 -12.41 -2.02 -21.97
C GLN A 34 -11.81 -0.70 -21.46
N THR A 35 -12.37 0.46 -21.82
CA THR A 35 -11.90 1.77 -21.34
C THR A 35 -12.06 1.90 -19.82
N LEU A 36 -13.21 1.49 -19.28
CA LEU A 36 -13.43 1.53 -17.83
C LEU A 36 -12.52 0.54 -17.09
N CYS A 37 -12.25 -0.63 -17.68
CA CYS A 37 -11.28 -1.60 -17.17
C CYS A 37 -9.88 -0.98 -17.09
N GLU A 38 -9.39 -0.35 -18.16
CA GLU A 38 -8.06 0.28 -18.20
C GLU A 38 -7.93 1.40 -17.14
N GLU A 39 -8.95 2.25 -16.99
CA GLU A 39 -8.95 3.31 -15.98
C GLU A 39 -8.98 2.74 -14.55
N ALA A 40 -9.75 1.69 -14.29
CA ALA A 40 -9.79 1.03 -12.98
C ALA A 40 -8.44 0.38 -12.63
N LEU A 41 -7.78 -0.28 -13.60
CA LEU A 41 -6.44 -0.84 -13.39
C LEU A 41 -5.39 0.23 -13.12
N LYS A 42 -5.47 1.37 -13.82
CA LYS A 42 -4.58 2.51 -13.59
C LYS A 42 -4.76 3.09 -12.18
N GLN A 43 -6.00 3.26 -11.73
CA GLN A 43 -6.28 3.71 -10.37
C GLN A 43 -5.79 2.70 -9.33
N ALA A 44 -6.02 1.40 -9.54
CA ALA A 44 -5.52 0.35 -8.66
C ALA A 44 -3.98 0.37 -8.53
N SER A 45 -3.27 0.60 -9.64
CA SER A 45 -1.81 0.73 -9.64
C SER A 45 -1.32 1.89 -8.78
N ASN A 46 -2.05 3.02 -8.79
CA ASN A 46 -1.71 4.18 -7.96
C ASN A 46 -1.89 3.86 -6.46
N GLU A 47 -3.00 3.22 -6.11
CA GLU A 47 -3.28 2.80 -4.72
C GLU A 47 -2.25 1.78 -4.20
N ILE A 48 -1.84 0.82 -5.03
CA ILE A 48 -0.77 -0.14 -4.70
C ILE A 48 0.55 0.59 -4.46
N THR A 49 0.90 1.57 -5.31
CA THR A 49 2.12 2.36 -5.16
C THR A 49 2.11 3.15 -3.83
N GLN A 50 0.96 3.71 -3.47
CA GLN A 50 0.77 4.40 -2.20
C GLN A 50 0.93 3.46 -1.01
N ALA A 51 0.28 2.29 -1.06
CA ALA A 51 0.40 1.25 -0.04
C ALA A 51 1.86 0.81 0.16
N GLN A 52 2.58 0.52 -0.94
CA GLN A 52 4.00 0.15 -0.90
C GLN A 52 4.87 1.26 -0.29
N SER A 53 4.60 2.52 -0.59
CA SER A 53 5.36 3.65 -0.04
C SER A 53 5.19 3.74 1.48
N MET A 54 3.96 3.59 1.97
CA MET A 54 3.67 3.59 3.41
C MET A 54 4.33 2.41 4.13
N VAL A 55 4.28 1.20 3.55
CA VAL A 55 4.95 0.03 4.10
C VAL A 55 6.47 0.23 4.16
N LYS A 56 7.07 0.76 3.10
CA LYS A 56 8.51 1.08 3.07
C LYS A 56 8.89 2.09 4.15
N GLN A 57 8.06 3.11 4.38
CA GLN A 57 8.31 4.09 5.45
C GLN A 57 8.33 3.41 6.83
N VAL A 58 7.35 2.56 7.12
CA VAL A 58 7.30 1.80 8.39
C VAL A 58 8.52 0.88 8.52
N GLN A 59 8.90 0.17 7.44
CA GLN A 59 10.07 -0.69 7.42
C GLN A 59 11.37 0.08 7.70
N SER A 60 11.55 1.24 7.07
CA SER A 60 12.71 2.11 7.30
C SER A 60 12.77 2.60 8.75
N SER A 61 11.64 3.00 9.34
CA SER A 61 11.57 3.40 10.75
C SER A 61 11.93 2.27 11.70
N LEU A 62 11.51 1.03 11.39
CA LEU A 62 11.87 -0.17 12.15
C LEU A 62 13.37 -0.50 12.06
N GLN A 63 13.97 -0.38 10.87
CA GLN A 63 15.41 -0.61 10.70
C GLN A 63 16.25 0.43 11.45
N ALA A 64 15.89 1.72 11.33
CA ALA A 64 16.57 2.79 12.06
C ALA A 64 16.49 2.59 13.59
N ALA A 65 15.33 2.13 14.08
CA ALA A 65 15.14 1.79 15.50
C ALA A 65 16.04 0.64 15.95
N ALA A 66 16.15 -0.41 15.14
CA ALA A 66 16.99 -1.57 15.45
C ALA A 66 18.48 -1.20 15.52
N GLN A 67 18.95 -0.33 14.63
CA GLN A 67 20.34 0.15 14.62
C GLN A 67 20.65 1.03 15.85
N ALA A 68 19.75 1.92 16.24
CA ALA A 68 19.93 2.78 17.42
C ALA A 68 20.07 2.00 18.74
N GLN A 69 19.48 0.80 18.83
CA GLN A 69 19.59 -0.07 20.01
C GLN A 69 20.93 -0.84 20.08
N GLN A 70 21.66 -0.99 18.97
CA GLN A 70 22.99 -1.64 18.98
C GLN A 70 24.12 -0.70 19.41
N GLN A 71 23.96 0.62 19.24
CA GLN A 71 24.97 1.63 19.61
C GLN A 71 24.95 2.02 21.10
N THR A 72 23.97 1.53 21.87
CA THR A 72 23.82 1.84 23.30
C THR A 72 24.13 0.65 24.23
N LYS A 73 24.73 -0.42 23.68
CA LYS A 73 25.37 -1.51 24.44
C LYS A 73 26.89 -1.35 24.43
#